data_AF-A0A6B2V052-F1
#
_entry.id   AF-A0A6B2V052-F1
#
_cell.length_a   1.000
_cell.length_b   1.000
_cell.length_c   1.000
_cell.angle_alpha   90.00
_cell.angle_beta   90.00
_cell.angle_gamma   90.00
#
_symmetry.space_group_name_H-M   'P 1'
#
loop_
_entity.id
_entity.type
_entity.pdbx_description
1 polymer ?
#
loop_
_entity_poly.entity_id
_entity_poly.type
_entity_poly.pdbx_seq_one_letter_code
_entity_poly.pdbx_strand_id
1 'polypeptide(L)'
;MTTEPEHTAPDPDLTVPLSAPDAQALGDDVGQLAVRLGAVLHGLAQLRAGGASTDDLANTILMSNGLMKRLEGVRDAAVRQHAARGGSYGALASAMGVTRATAQSRRDTLLKKDLSEMEKWAVGGD
;
A
#
# COMPACT_ATOMS: atom_id res chain seq x y z
N MET A 1 42.90 -26.09 -17.75
CA MET A 1 41.83 -26.28 -16.74
C MET A 1 41.12 -24.95 -16.64
N THR A 2 39.95 -24.84 -17.27
CA THR A 2 39.18 -23.60 -17.36
C THR A 2 38.05 -23.74 -16.35
N THR A 3 38.09 -22.97 -15.27
CA THR A 3 36.97 -22.85 -14.34
C THR A 3 35.98 -21.86 -14.95
N GLU A 4 34.88 -22.37 -15.50
CA GLU A 4 33.70 -21.55 -15.80
C GLU A 4 33.17 -20.92 -14.50
N PRO A 5 32.76 -19.64 -14.53
CA PRO A 5 32.13 -19.02 -13.37
C PRO A 5 30.74 -19.64 -13.18
N GLU A 6 30.45 -20.07 -11.95
CA GLU A 6 29.11 -20.43 -11.51
C GLU A 6 28.13 -19.32 -11.93
N HIS A 7 27.17 -19.64 -12.79
CA HIS A 7 26.00 -18.81 -12.99
C HIS A 7 25.21 -18.81 -11.68
N THR A 8 25.45 -17.81 -10.83
CA THR A 8 24.50 -17.45 -9.79
C THR A 8 23.16 -17.24 -10.47
N ALA A 9 22.17 -18.08 -10.14
CA ALA A 9 20.81 -17.89 -10.65
C ALA A 9 20.40 -16.43 -10.40
N PRO A 10 19.77 -15.74 -11.38
CA PRO A 10 19.38 -14.35 -11.17
C PRO A 10 18.50 -14.28 -9.92
N ASP A 11 18.82 -13.34 -9.03
CA ASP A 11 17.97 -13.06 -7.88
C ASP A 11 16.54 -12.81 -8.38
N PRO A 12 15.52 -13.40 -7.76
CA PRO A 12 14.15 -13.23 -8.21
C PRO A 12 13.72 -11.78 -7.99
N ASP A 13 13.70 -10.98 -9.05
CA ASP A 13 13.18 -9.63 -9.02
C ASP A 13 11.65 -9.64 -8.93
N LEU A 14 11.08 -8.79 -8.06
CA LEU A 14 9.63 -8.66 -7.91
C LEU A 14 9.14 -7.56 -8.83
N THR A 15 8.69 -7.95 -10.03
CA THR A 15 8.11 -7.02 -10.99
C THR A 15 6.59 -6.98 -10.88
N VAL A 16 6.02 -5.78 -10.72
CA VAL A 16 4.56 -5.55 -10.81
C VAL A 16 4.28 -4.82 -12.13
N PRO A 17 3.71 -5.47 -13.15
CA PRO A 17 3.44 -4.82 -14.43
C PRO A 17 2.32 -3.78 -14.28
N LEU A 18 2.55 -2.58 -14.82
CA LEU A 18 1.56 -1.52 -14.91
C LEU A 18 1.16 -1.30 -16.37
N SER A 19 -0.12 -1.03 -16.60
CA SER A 19 -0.55 -0.54 -17.90
C SER A 19 -0.05 0.89 -18.11
N ALA A 20 0.10 1.33 -19.36
CA ALA A 20 0.47 2.71 -19.67
C ALA A 20 -0.42 3.78 -18.98
N PRO A 21 -1.77 3.66 -18.96
CA PRO A 21 -2.59 4.64 -18.25
C PRO A 21 -2.39 4.59 -16.73
N ASP A 22 -2.16 3.42 -16.13
CA ASP A 22 -1.91 3.33 -14.68
C ASP A 22 -0.55 3.96 -14.32
N ALA A 23 0.49 3.69 -15.10
CA ALA A 23 1.80 4.30 -14.92
C ALA A 23 1.74 5.83 -15.07
N GLN A 24 0.97 6.32 -16.04
CA GLN A 24 0.75 7.75 -16.21
C GLN A 24 -0.03 8.38 -15.04
N ALA A 25 -1.05 7.70 -14.53
CA ALA A 25 -1.87 8.18 -13.42
C ALA A 25 -1.10 8.22 -12.09
N LEU A 26 -0.18 7.27 -11.89
CA LEU A 26 0.63 7.19 -10.67
C LEU A 26 1.86 8.11 -10.70
N GLY A 27 2.41 8.43 -11.89
CA GLY A 27 3.57 9.30 -12.01
C GLY A 27 4.74 8.89 -11.09
N ASP A 28 5.32 9.86 -10.38
CA ASP A 28 6.46 9.64 -9.49
C ASP A 28 6.09 8.92 -8.18
N ASP A 29 4.80 8.82 -7.84
CA ASP A 29 4.33 8.11 -6.65
C ASP A 29 4.61 6.60 -6.71
N VAL A 30 4.72 6.04 -7.93
CA VAL A 30 5.10 4.62 -8.12
C VAL A 30 6.43 4.33 -7.42
N GLY A 31 7.44 5.16 -7.68
CA GLY A 31 8.78 4.96 -7.12
C GLY A 31 8.77 5.06 -5.60
N GLN A 32 8.06 6.06 -5.06
CA GLN A 32 7.96 6.25 -3.61
C GLN A 32 7.25 5.09 -2.91
N LEU A 33 6.15 4.59 -3.49
CA LEU A 33 5.41 3.43 -2.96
C LEU A 33 6.24 2.16 -3.06
N ALA A 34 6.92 1.94 -4.19
CA ALA A 34 7.78 0.78 -4.41
C ALA A 34 8.93 0.74 -3.40
N VAL A 35 9.60 1.87 -3.14
CA VAL A 35 10.67 1.97 -2.13
C VAL A 35 10.15 1.61 -0.74
N ARG A 36 8.99 2.13 -0.35
CA ARG A 36 8.39 1.82 0.96
C ARG A 36 8.01 0.35 1.08
N LEU A 37 7.38 -0.21 0.04
CA LEU A 37 7.03 -1.63 0.00
C LEU A 37 8.28 -2.51 0.06
N GLY A 38 9.30 -2.19 -0.73
CA GLY A 38 10.59 -2.88 -0.73
C GLY A 38 11.25 -2.88 0.64
N ALA A 39 11.28 -1.73 1.32
CA ALA A 39 11.81 -1.63 2.67
C ALA A 39 11.01 -2.46 3.70
N VAL A 40 9.68 -2.53 3.57
CA VAL A 40 8.84 -3.38 4.42
C VAL A 40 9.10 -4.87 4.16
N LEU A 41 9.24 -5.28 2.90
CA LEU A 41 9.57 -6.66 2.53
C LEU A 41 10.96 -7.05 3.04
N HIS A 42 11.94 -6.14 2.93
CA HIS A 42 13.27 -6.33 3.48
C HIS A 42 13.25 -6.49 5.00
N GLY A 43 12.57 -5.59 5.72
CA GLY A 43 12.40 -5.69 7.17
C GLY A 43 11.73 -6.99 7.60
N LEU A 44 10.72 -7.46 6.86
CA LEU A 44 10.10 -8.78 7.09
C LEU A 44 11.11 -9.93 6.95
N ALA A 45 12.00 -9.86 5.95
CA ALA A 45 13.05 -10.86 5.76
C ALA A 45 14.05 -10.85 6.93
N GLN A 46 14.51 -9.67 7.34
CA GLN A 46 15.44 -9.51 8.47
C GLN A 46 14.84 -10.01 9.79
N LEU A 47 13.56 -9.72 10.05
CA LEU A 47 12.82 -10.22 11.22
C LEU A 47 12.75 -11.76 11.23
N ARG A 48 12.50 -12.38 10.07
CA ARG A 48 12.45 -13.84 9.94
C ARG A 48 13.82 -14.51 10.08
N ALA A 49 14.88 -13.84 9.62
CA ALA A 49 16.25 -14.31 9.76
C ALA A 49 16.82 -14.11 11.18
N GLY A 50 16.19 -13.28 12.02
CA GLY A 50 16.60 -13.03 13.39
C GLY A 50 17.83 -12.12 13.55
N GLY A 51 18.22 -11.41 12.49
CA GLY A 51 19.46 -10.62 12.43
C GLY A 51 19.28 -9.11 12.27
N ALA A 52 18.07 -8.58 12.43
CA ALA A 52 17.80 -7.15 12.25
C ALA A 52 18.49 -6.31 13.33
N SER A 53 19.29 -5.31 12.94
CA SER A 53 19.83 -4.32 13.88
C SER A 53 18.73 -3.35 14.35
N THR A 54 19.01 -2.57 15.39
CA THR A 54 18.07 -1.52 15.84
C THR A 54 17.77 -0.50 14.75
N ASP A 55 18.76 -0.15 13.91
CA ASP A 55 18.58 0.80 12.81
C ASP A 55 17.72 0.20 11.69
N ASP A 56 17.90 -1.08 11.38
CA ASP A 56 17.06 -1.82 10.44
C ASP A 56 15.59 -1.84 10.87
N LEU A 57 15.37 -2.11 12.17
CA LEU A 57 14.04 -2.10 12.77
C LEU A 57 13.41 -0.70 12.74
N ALA A 58 14.19 0.35 13.06
CA ALA A 58 13.72 1.73 13.00
C ALA A 58 13.33 2.14 11.57
N ASN A 59 14.12 1.77 10.57
CA ASN A 59 13.80 2.01 9.16
C ASN A 59 12.53 1.26 8.74
N THR A 60 12.38 0.00 9.14
CA THR A 60 11.17 -0.80 8.87
C THR A 60 9.92 -0.14 9.45
N ILE A 61 10.00 0.37 10.69
CA ILE A 61 8.90 1.11 11.33
C ILE A 61 8.58 2.40 10.58
N LEU A 62 9.58 3.19 10.20
CA LEU A 62 9.38 4.43 9.46
C LEU A 62 8.69 4.18 8.10
N MET A 63 9.18 3.20 7.35
CA MET A 63 8.68 2.90 6.00
C MET A 63 7.28 2.30 6.05
N SER A 64 7.02 1.37 6.98
CA SER A 64 5.69 0.80 7.18
C SER A 64 4.66 1.84 7.61
N ASN A 65 5.00 2.74 8.52
CA ASN A 65 4.12 3.84 8.92
C ASN A 65 3.76 4.75 7.74
N GLY A 66 4.74 5.11 6.92
CA GLY A 66 4.51 5.91 5.71
C GLY A 66 3.63 5.19 4.68
N LEU A 67 3.81 3.88 4.52
CA LEU A 67 2.98 3.06 3.63
C LEU A 67 1.54 2.93 4.16
N MET A 68 1.37 2.64 5.45
CA MET A 68 0.04 2.51 6.07
C MET A 68 -0.79 3.78 5.93
N LYS A 69 -0.19 4.97 6.11
CA LYS A 69 -0.88 6.26 5.91
C LYS A 69 -1.39 6.44 4.47
N ARG A 70 -0.60 6.05 3.48
CA ARG A 70 -0.99 6.11 2.06
C ARG A 70 -2.09 5.11 1.74
N LEU A 71 -1.98 3.88 2.25
CA LEU A 71 -3.02 2.85 2.09
C LEU A 71 -4.34 3.25 2.76
N GLU A 72 -4.28 3.93 3.90
CA GLU A 72 -5.45 4.52 4.56
C GLU A 72 -6.09 5.60 3.69
N GLY A 73 -5.31 6.52 3.13
CA GLY A 73 -5.80 7.53 2.18
C GLY A 73 -6.51 6.92 0.98
N VAL A 74 -5.90 5.90 0.35
CA VAL A 74 -6.50 5.15 -0.78
C VAL A 74 -7.81 4.48 -0.36
N ARG A 75 -7.83 3.79 0.79
CA ARG A 75 -9.02 3.12 1.31
C ARG A 75 -10.15 4.12 1.53
N ASP A 76 -9.86 5.22 2.20
CA ASP A 76 -10.88 6.20 2.58
C ASP A 76 -11.44 6.91 1.33
N ALA A 77 -10.57 7.27 0.37
CA ALA A 77 -10.98 7.77 -0.94
C ALA A 77 -11.87 6.77 -1.69
N ALA A 78 -11.52 5.48 -1.69
CA ALA A 78 -12.30 4.42 -2.32
C ALA A 78 -13.69 4.26 -1.66
N VAL A 79 -13.77 4.33 -0.32
CA VAL A 79 -15.04 4.28 0.42
C VAL A 79 -15.94 5.46 0.06
N ARG A 80 -15.39 6.67 -0.01
CA ARG A 80 -16.15 7.88 -0.41
C ARG A 80 -16.65 7.77 -1.85
N GLN A 81 -15.80 7.35 -2.80
CA GLN A 81 -16.19 7.15 -4.19
C GLN A 81 -17.26 6.07 -4.33
N HIS A 82 -17.12 4.94 -3.61
CA HIS A 82 -18.14 3.90 -3.58
C HIS A 82 -19.48 4.43 -3.06
N ALA A 83 -19.48 5.25 -2.00
CA ALA A 83 -20.69 5.90 -1.49
C ALA A 83 -21.31 6.88 -2.49
N ALA A 84 -20.49 7.75 -3.10
CA ALA A 84 -20.92 8.74 -4.08
C ALA A 84 -21.56 8.11 -5.33
N ARG A 85 -21.13 6.89 -5.70
CA ARG A 85 -21.71 6.11 -6.80
C ARG A 85 -22.93 5.26 -6.38
N GLY A 86 -23.51 5.51 -5.21
CA GLY A 86 -24.69 4.80 -4.72
C GLY A 86 -24.43 3.39 -4.18
N GLY A 87 -23.17 3.07 -3.86
CA GLY A 87 -22.77 1.75 -3.38
C GLY A 87 -23.48 1.34 -2.08
N SER A 88 -23.88 0.06 -2.01
CA SER A 88 -24.65 -0.45 -0.87
C SER A 88 -23.79 -0.76 0.35
N TYR A 89 -24.35 -0.66 1.56
CA TYR A 89 -23.67 -1.07 2.79
C TYR A 89 -23.30 -2.56 2.80
N GLY A 90 -24.08 -3.41 2.12
CA GLY A 90 -23.80 -4.84 2.03
C GLY A 90 -22.55 -5.13 1.20
N ALA A 91 -22.42 -4.47 0.04
CA ALA A 91 -21.23 -4.57 -0.81
C ALA A 91 -19.98 -4.03 -0.08
N LEU A 92 -20.12 -2.87 0.58
CA LEU A 92 -19.03 -2.31 1.38
C LEU A 92 -18.61 -3.25 2.53
N ALA A 93 -19.57 -3.85 3.23
CA ALA A 93 -19.30 -4.81 4.30
C ALA A 93 -18.52 -6.02 3.82
N SER A 94 -18.90 -6.58 2.66
CA SER A 94 -18.18 -7.68 2.02
C SER A 94 -16.74 -7.28 1.67
N ALA A 95 -16.54 -6.10 1.08
CA ALA A 95 -15.21 -5.62 0.71
C ALA A 95 -14.32 -5.35 1.93
N MET A 96 -14.91 -4.90 3.04
CA MET A 96 -14.19 -4.61 4.28
C MET A 96 -14.00 -5.84 5.19
N GLY A 97 -14.65 -6.97 4.92
CA GLY A 97 -14.63 -8.15 5.78
C GLY A 97 -15.28 -7.92 7.15
N VAL A 98 -16.32 -7.09 7.24
CA VAL A 98 -17.01 -6.75 8.51
C VAL A 98 -18.53 -6.89 8.39
N THR A 99 -19.25 -6.78 9.50
CA THR A 99 -20.72 -6.78 9.48
C THR A 99 -21.27 -5.54 8.76
N ARG A 100 -22.50 -5.63 8.24
CA ARG A 100 -23.19 -4.50 7.60
C ARG A 100 -23.28 -3.27 8.49
N ALA A 101 -23.62 -3.45 9.77
CA ALA A 101 -23.73 -2.36 10.73
C ALA A 101 -22.39 -1.65 10.95
N THR A 102 -21.29 -2.41 11.04
CA THR A 102 -19.94 -1.84 11.16
C THR A 102 -19.52 -1.09 9.91
N ALA A 103 -19.80 -1.63 8.72
CA ALA A 103 -19.50 -0.95 7.45
C ALA A 103 -20.29 0.36 7.31
N GLN A 104 -21.57 0.34 7.67
CA GLN A 104 -22.40 1.54 7.71
C GLN A 104 -21.83 2.59 8.67
N SER A 105 -21.57 2.21 9.93
CA SER A 105 -21.03 3.13 10.94
C SER A 105 -19.70 3.75 10.50
N ARG A 106 -18.78 2.94 9.94
CA ARG A 106 -17.49 3.43 9.43
C ARG A 106 -17.66 4.38 8.26
N ARG A 107 -18.51 4.05 7.29
CA ARG A 107 -18.81 4.92 6.13
C ARG A 107 -19.40 6.25 6.58
N ASP A 108 -20.44 6.21 7.40
CA ASP A 108 -21.16 7.40 7.84
C ASP A 108 -20.28 8.29 8.72
N THR A 109 -19.38 7.70 9.51
CA THR A 109 -18.36 8.44 10.26
C THR A 109 -17.33 9.08 9.32
N LEU A 110 -16.84 8.36 8.32
CA LEU A 110 -15.88 8.88 7.35
C LEU A 110 -16.49 10.05 6.56
N LEU A 111 -17.72 9.90 6.06
CA LEU A 111 -18.39 10.93 5.25
C LEU A 111 -18.62 12.25 6.00
N LYS A 112 -18.65 12.22 7.33
CA LYS A 112 -18.76 13.43 8.17
C LYS A 112 -17.42 14.13 8.41
N LYS A 113 -16.29 13.48 8.12
CA LYS A 113 -14.96 14.07 8.27
C LYS A 113 -14.54 14.78 6.98
N ASP A 114 -13.73 15.81 7.14
CA ASP A 114 -13.01 16.42 6.03
C ASP A 114 -12.05 15.40 5.39
N LEU A 115 -11.71 15.64 4.12
CA LEU A 115 -10.72 14.86 3.39
C LEU A 115 -9.36 15.05 4.06
N SER A 116 -8.75 13.94 4.48
CA SER A 116 -7.36 13.94 4.95
C SER A 116 -6.39 14.26 3.81
N GLU A 117 -5.18 14.71 4.15
CA GLU A 117 -4.13 14.98 3.14
C GLU A 117 -3.81 13.72 2.32
N MET A 118 -3.82 12.54 2.93
CA MET A 118 -3.57 11.29 2.20
C MET A 118 -4.74 10.89 1.30
N GLU A 119 -5.99 11.24 1.65
CA GLU A 119 -7.13 11.07 0.73
C GLU A 119 -7.03 12.01 -0.48
N LYS A 120 -6.62 13.28 -0.26
CA LYS A 120 -6.41 14.25 -1.34
C LYS A 120 -5.31 13.78 -2.28
N TRP A 121 -4.16 13.36 -1.73
CA TRP A 121 -3.08 12.74 -2.49
C TRP A 121 -3.57 11.53 -3.28
N ALA A 122 -4.34 10.63 -2.67
CA ALA A 122 -4.81 9.41 -3.34
C ALA A 122 -5.73 9.67 -4.56
N VAL A 123 -6.38 10.83 -4.64
CA VAL A 123 -7.23 11.21 -5.79
C VAL A 123 -6.55 12.18 -6.76
N GLY A 124 -5.51 12.89 -6.32
CA GLY A 124 -4.90 14.00 -7.06
C GLY A 124 -3.43 13.79 -7.44
N GLY A 125 -2.74 12.82 -6.83
CA GLY A 125 -1.29 12.74 -6.86
C GLY A 125 -0.62 13.87 -6.04
N ASP A 126 0.71 13.86 -6.04
CA ASP A 126 1.54 15.02 -5.70
C ASP A 126 1.89 15.85 -6.95
#